data_AF-A0A968FZA6-F1
#
_entry.id   AF-A0A968FZA6-F1
#
_cell.length_a   1.000
_cell.length_b   1.000
_cell.length_c   1.000
_cell.angle_alpha   90.00
_cell.angle_beta   90.00
_cell.angle_gamma   90.00
#
_symmetry.space_group_name_H-M   'P 1'
#
loop_
_entity.id
_entity.type
_entity.pdbx_description
1 polymer ?
#
loop_
_entity_poly.entity_id
_entity_poly.type
_entity_poly.pdbx_seq_one_letter_code
_entity_poly.pdbx_strand_id
1 'polypeptide(L)' 'ALARELSRLGAQVKAGDDYLVIRPGSYSGCEIDTYHDHRMAMSFAVAGLKIPGLQIKNPSCVEKSFPDFFDRFRSLCG' A
#
# COMPACT_ATOMS: atom_id res chain seq x y z
N ALA A 1 -2.70 -6.72 8.84
CA ALA A 1 -2.05 -6.43 7.54
C ALA A 1 -1.49 -5.00 7.50
N LEU A 2 -2.35 -3.97 7.44
CA LEU A 2 -1.93 -2.58 7.23
C LEU A 2 -0.86 -2.06 8.22
N ALA A 3 -1.05 -2.25 9.53
CA ALA A 3 -0.10 -1.79 10.54
C ALA A 3 1.32 -2.38 10.35
N ARG A 4 1.40 -3.64 9.95
CA ARG A 4 2.67 -4.33 9.70
C ARG A 4 3.39 -3.76 8.49
N GLU A 5 2.68 -3.60 7.38
CA GLU A 5 3.27 -3.11 6.14
C GLU A 5 3.68 -1.64 6.23
N LEU A 6 2.89 -0.80 6.93
CA LEU A 6 3.27 0.58 7.25
C LEU A 6 4.52 0.64 8.14
N SER A 7 4.62 -0.21 9.16
CA SER A 7 5.83 -0.29 9.99
C SER A 7 7.06 -0.74 9.20
N ARG A 8 6.90 -1.66 8.23
CA ARG A 8 7.98 -2.08 7.32
C ARG A 8 8.47 -0.97 6.39
N LEU A 9 7.60 -0.03 6.04
CA LEU A 9 7.99 1.18 5.31
C LEU A 9 8.73 2.20 6.19
N GLY A 10 8.76 2.00 7.51
CA GLY A 10 9.38 2.91 8.48
C GLY A 10 8.40 3.81 9.24
N ALA A 11 7.08 3.64 9.04
CA ALA A 11 6.09 4.39 9.82
C ALA A 11 6.09 3.95 11.30
N GLN A 12 5.92 4.89 12.22
CA GLN A 12 5.58 4.52 13.59
C GLN A 12 4.07 4.27 13.66
N VAL A 13 3.69 3.03 13.92
CA VAL A 13 2.29 2.62 13.97
C VAL A 13 1.94 2.02 15.33
N LYS A 14 0.85 2.47 15.92
CA LYS A 14 0.22 1.84 17.09
C LYS A 14 -1.17 1.36 16.69
N ALA A 15 -1.40 0.06 16.79
CA ALA A 15 -2.71 -0.55 16.63
C ALA A 15 -3.33 -0.81 18.01
N GLY A 16 -4.63 -0.55 18.13
CA GLY A 16 -5.47 -1.07 19.20
C GLY A 16 -6.56 -1.96 18.62
N ASP A 17 -7.59 -2.25 19.42
CA ASP A 17 -8.66 -3.17 19.03
C ASP A 17 -9.57 -2.61 17.92
N ASP A 18 -9.80 -1.30 17.94
CA ASP A 18 -10.69 -0.59 17.01
C ASP A 18 -10.04 0.66 16.37
N TYR A 19 -8.73 0.89 16.62
CA TYR A 19 -8.04 2.06 16.13
C TYR A 19 -6.66 1.76 15.56
N LEU A 20 -6.21 2.69 14.71
CA LEU A 20 -4.85 2.75 14.20
C LEU A 20 -4.33 4.19 14.31
N VAL A 21 -3.25 4.38 15.07
CA VAL A 21 -2.51 5.65 15.11
C VAL A 21 -1.27 5.51 14.26
N ILE A 22 -1.18 6.32 13.20
CA ILE A 22 -0.04 6.36 12.28
C ILE A 22 0.65 7.70 12.45
N ARG A 23 1.94 7.70 12.78
CA ARG A 23 2.76 8.92 12.76
C ARG A 23 3.57 8.99 11.47
N PRO A 24 3.52 10.13 10.75
CA PRO A 24 4.37 10.36 9.59
C PRO A 24 5.86 10.32 9.96
N GLY A 25 6.69 9.90 9.02
CA GLY A 25 8.14 9.81 9.21
C GLY A 25 8.88 9.65 7.89
N SER A 26 10.13 9.20 7.99
CA SER A 26 10.92 8.83 6.81
C SER A 26 10.51 7.45 6.32
N TYR A 27 10.14 7.37 5.05
CA TYR A 27 9.75 6.12 4.42
C TYR A 27 10.84 5.60 3.49
N SER A 28 11.05 4.28 3.53
CA SER A 28 11.95 3.57 2.62
C SER A 28 11.17 2.55 1.82
N GLY A 29 11.46 2.46 0.52
CA GLY A 29 10.87 1.45 -0.35
C GLY A 29 11.10 0.04 0.18
N CYS A 30 10.04 -0.75 0.23
CA CYS A 30 10.10 -2.17 0.56
C CYS A 30 9.03 -2.94 -0.21
N GLU A 31 9.08 -4.27 -0.07
CA GLU A 31 8.13 -5.15 -0.71
C GLU A 31 6.91 -5.41 0.19
N ILE A 32 5.73 -4.99 -0.27
CA ILE A 32 4.47 -5.02 0.46
C ILE A 32 3.67 -6.29 0.14
N ASP A 33 3.23 -6.98 1.18
CA ASP A 33 2.27 -8.09 1.02
C ASP A 33 0.83 -7.57 0.99
N THR A 34 0.05 -8.01 0.01
CA THR A 34 -1.34 -7.59 -0.17
C THR A 34 -2.33 -8.44 0.62
N TYR A 35 -1.92 -9.63 1.10
CA TYR A 35 -2.80 -10.55 1.82
C TYR A 35 -4.10 -10.88 1.05
N HIS A 36 -4.04 -10.87 -0.28
CA HIS A 36 -5.19 -11.02 -1.18
C HIS A 36 -6.29 -9.95 -1.00
N ASP A 37 -5.98 -8.80 -0.39
CA ASP A 37 -6.89 -7.65 -0.29
C ASP A 37 -6.56 -6.59 -1.36
N HIS A 38 -7.50 -6.39 -2.29
CA HIS A 38 -7.43 -5.36 -3.33
C HIS A 38 -7.19 -3.96 -2.77
N ARG A 39 -7.73 -3.64 -1.59
CA ARG A 39 -7.56 -2.32 -0.97
C ARG A 39 -6.14 -2.12 -0.46
N MET A 40 -5.45 -3.17 -0.03
CA MET A 40 -4.02 -3.09 0.28
C MET A 40 -3.25 -2.73 -1.00
N ALA A 41 -3.46 -3.46 -2.09
CA ALA A 41 -2.79 -3.18 -3.36
C ALA A 41 -3.03 -1.74 -3.85
N MET A 42 -4.28 -1.27 -3.87
CA MET A 42 -4.59 0.09 -4.31
C MET A 42 -4.00 1.16 -3.39
N SER A 43 -4.08 0.99 -2.06
CA SER A 43 -3.57 1.98 -1.10
C SER A 43 -2.04 2.13 -1.21
N PHE A 44 -1.33 1.02 -1.34
CA PHE A 44 0.13 1.05 -1.48
C PHE A 44 0.58 1.47 -2.88
N ALA A 45 -0.25 1.32 -3.93
CA ALA A 45 0.04 1.89 -5.25
C ALA A 45 0.08 3.42 -5.18
N VAL A 46 -0.86 4.04 -4.46
CA VAL A 46 -0.86 5.49 -4.20
C VAL A 46 0.37 5.89 -3.38
N ALA A 47 0.71 5.14 -2.34
CA ALA A 47 1.91 5.41 -1.54
C ALA A 47 3.21 5.33 -2.36
N GLY A 48 3.28 4.41 -3.32
CA GLY A 48 4.42 4.22 -4.23
C GLY A 48 4.72 5.45 -5.11
N LEU A 49 3.75 6.35 -5.32
CA LEU A 49 3.99 7.62 -6.03
C LEU A 49 4.97 8.54 -5.28
N LYS A 50 5.04 8.40 -3.95
CA LYS A 50 5.90 9.24 -3.11
C LYS A 50 7.11 8.51 -2.54
N ILE A 51 7.06 7.17 -2.47
CA ILE A 51 8.07 6.33 -1.84
C ILE A 51 8.81 5.52 -2.92
N PRO A 52 10.01 5.97 -3.34
CA PRO A 52 10.80 5.25 -4.34
C PRO A 52 11.15 3.83 -3.88
N GLY A 53 11.08 2.88 -4.80
CA GLY A 53 11.44 1.48 -4.54
C GLY A 53 10.37 0.64 -3.83
N LEU A 54 9.16 1.17 -3.62
CA LEU A 54 8.04 0.39 -3.10
C LEU A 54 7.55 -0.62 -4.15
N GLN A 55 7.44 -1.89 -3.78
CA GLN A 55 6.97 -2.98 -4.65
C GLN A 55 5.77 -3.68 -4.01
N ILE A 56 4.76 -4.04 -4.80
CA ILE A 56 3.52 -4.67 -4.31
C ILE A 56 3.48 -6.12 -4.77
N LYS A 57 3.36 -7.07 -3.83
CA LYS A 57 3.17 -8.49 -4.15
C LYS A 57 1.74 -8.77 -4.60
N ASN A 58 1.61 -9.59 -5.65
CA ASN A 58 0.31 -10.03 -6.18
C ASN A 58 -0.66 -8.86 -6.46
N PRO A 59 -0.24 -7.86 -7.28
CA PRO A 59 -1.06 -6.70 -7.58
C PRO A 59 -2.38 -7.07 -8.27
N SER A 60 -2.45 -8.20 -8.96
CA SER A 60 -3.66 -8.73 -9.61
C SER A 60 -4.83 -9.03 -8.67
N CYS A 61 -4.64 -9.00 -7.34
CA CYS A 61 -5.77 -9.10 -6.40
C CYS A 61 -6.82 -7.97 -6.56
N VAL A 62 -6.46 -6.85 -7.23
CA VAL A 62 -7.41 -5.76 -7.56
C VAL A 62 -8.55 -6.21 -8.47
N GLU A 63 -8.35 -7.24 -9.30
CA GLU A 63 -9.33 -7.75 -10.26
C GLU A 63 -10.65 -8.18 -9.61
N LYS A 64 -10.63 -8.49 -8.30
CA LYS A 64 -11.84 -8.81 -7.54
C LYS A 64 -12.87 -7.66 -7.54
N SER A 65 -12.43 -6.42 -7.65
CA SER A 65 -13.29 -5.24 -7.52
C SER A 65 -13.07 -4.19 -8.61
N PHE A 66 -11.85 -4.09 -9.14
CA PHE A 66 -11.45 -3.06 -10.08
C PHE A 66 -10.38 -3.61 -11.06
N PRO A 67 -10.80 -4.40 -12.06
CA PRO A 67 -9.89 -5.10 -12.98
C PRO A 67 -8.93 -4.20 -13.76
N ASP A 68 -9.35 -3.02 -14.15
CA ASP A 68 -8.57 -2.04 -14.93
C ASP A 68 -7.86 -0.99 -14.06
N PHE A 69 -7.74 -1.24 -12.74
CA PHE A 69 -7.17 -0.29 -11.78
C PHE A 69 -5.79 0.24 -12.21
N PHE A 70 -4.83 -0.64 -12.50
CA PHE A 70 -3.45 -0.21 -12.81
C PHE A 70 -3.32 0.51 -14.15
N ASP A 71 -4.22 0.24 -15.09
CA ASP A 71 -4.23 0.94 -16.38
C ASP A 71 -4.76 2.36 -16.21
N ARG A 72 -5.86 2.53 -15.45
CA ARG A 72 -6.37 3.86 -15.07
C ARG A 72 -5.41 4.61 -14.18
N PHE A 73 -4.81 3.92 -13.21
CA PHE A 73 -3.85 4.52 -12.29
C PHE A 73 -2.65 5.08 -13.07
N ARG A 74 -2.12 4.32 -14.04
CA ARG A 74 -1.08 4.81 -14.96
C ARG A 74 -1.54 5.98 -15.81
N SER A 75 -2.78 5.98 -16.32
CA SER A 75 -3.25 7.11 -17.14
C SER A 75 -3.38 8.42 -16.36
N LEU A 76 -3.43 8.37 -15.02
CA LEU A 76 -3.45 9.53 -14.15
C LEU A 76 -2.05 9.99 -13.70
N CYS A 77 -1.06 9.08 -13.74
CA CYS A 77 0.32 9.36 -13.36
C CYS A 77 1.11 9.77 -14.61
N GLY A 78 1.12 11.07 -14.92
CA GLY A 78 1.88 11.66 -16.02
C GLY A 78 3.37 11.81 -15.73
#